data_AF-A0A397JRL4-F1
#
_entry.id   AF-A0A397JRL4-F1
#
_cell.length_a   1.000
_cell.length_b   1.000
_cell.length_c   1.000
_cell.angle_alpha   90.00
_cell.angle_beta   90.00
_cell.angle_gamma   90.00
#
_symmetry.space_group_name_H-M   'P 1'
#
loop_
_entity.id
_entity.type
_entity.pdbx_description
1 polymer ?
#
loop_
_entity_poly.entity_id
_entity_poly.type
_entity_poly.pdbx_seq_one_letter_code
_entity_poly.pdbx_strand_id
1 'polypeptide(L)'
;MDHYYAPLDKAIKNPEVGKAFYSYTLEYVKLNPNFNERNIPMTKTKLMMINRDNNLVYQFIKEKYIYNSIGLDVASSYFYNTFKDWFYIQINTKNKKSPTIQEFTCAIKELGLNPKQKRVGDQKNNKKMQ
;
A
#
# COMPACT_ATOMS: atom_id res chain seq x y z
N MET A 1 11.13 11.02 30.64
CA MET A 1 10.47 9.95 29.86
C MET A 1 9.23 9.52 30.63
N ASP A 2 8.07 9.75 30.01
CA ASP A 2 6.76 9.11 30.17
C ASP A 2 6.03 9.12 31.53
N HIS A 3 5.52 10.29 31.94
CA HIS A 3 4.48 10.42 32.98
C HIS A 3 3.12 9.84 32.58
N TYR A 4 2.90 9.58 31.28
CA TYR A 4 1.61 9.15 30.75
C TYR A 4 1.14 7.82 31.37
N TYR A 5 2.07 6.89 31.64
CA TYR A 5 1.76 5.59 32.23
C TYR A 5 1.98 5.52 33.75
N ALA A 6 2.45 6.59 34.39
CA ALA A 6 2.75 6.58 35.83
C ALA A 6 1.55 6.21 36.72
N PRO A 7 0.31 6.66 36.44
CA PRO A 7 -0.86 6.22 37.21
C PRO A 7 -1.16 4.72 37.03
N LEU A 8 -0.99 4.21 35.80
CA LEU A 8 -1.23 2.81 35.48
C LEU A 8 -0.17 1.92 36.16
N ASP A 9 1.10 2.31 36.09
CA ASP A 9 2.22 1.61 36.75
C ASP A 9 2.02 1.53 38.27
N LYS A 10 1.47 2.58 38.88
CA LYS A 10 1.11 2.56 40.30
C LYS A 10 -0.07 1.62 40.59
N ALA A 11 -1.07 1.61 39.73
CA ALA A 11 -2.27 0.78 39.91
C ALA A 11 -1.98 -0.72 39.77
N ILE A 12 -1.16 -1.14 38.79
CA ILE A 12 -0.82 -2.56 38.58
C ILE A 12 -0.02 -3.19 39.72
N LYS A 13 0.63 -2.38 40.56
CA LYS A 13 1.33 -2.84 41.77
C LYS A 13 0.38 -3.26 42.90
N ASN A 14 -0.91 -2.91 42.81
CA ASN A 14 -1.92 -3.39 43.74
C ASN A 14 -2.38 -4.81 43.33
N PRO A 15 -2.18 -5.84 44.18
CA PRO A 15 -2.58 -7.22 43.86
C PRO A 15 -4.08 -7.38 43.53
N GLU A 16 -4.94 -6.56 44.12
CA GLU A 16 -6.39 -6.61 43.88
C GLU A 16 -6.74 -6.20 42.45
N VAL A 17 -5.96 -5.30 41.84
CA VAL A 17 -6.15 -4.91 40.43
C VAL A 17 -5.88 -6.11 39.52
N GLY A 18 -4.84 -6.90 39.82
CA GLY A 18 -4.53 -8.12 39.09
C GLY A 18 -5.63 -9.18 39.21
N LYS A 19 -6.18 -9.39 40.42
CA LYS A 19 -7.29 -10.32 40.67
C LYS A 19 -8.57 -9.89 39.95
N ALA A 20 -8.89 -8.60 39.99
CA ALA A 20 -10.06 -8.05 39.31
C ALA A 20 -9.92 -8.19 37.78
N PHE A 21 -8.75 -7.87 37.22
CA PHE A 21 -8.48 -8.03 35.80
C PHE A 21 -8.59 -9.50 35.36
N TYR A 22 -8.03 -10.43 36.13
CA TYR A 22 -8.14 -11.86 35.83
C TYR A 22 -9.59 -12.37 35.89
N SER A 23 -10.36 -11.92 36.88
CA SER A 23 -11.78 -12.28 37.00
C SER A 23 -12.57 -11.78 35.79
N TYR A 24 -12.29 -10.55 35.35
CA TYR A 24 -12.87 -9.96 34.14
C TYR A 24 -12.51 -10.75 32.88
N THR A 25 -11.25 -11.15 32.69
CA THR A 25 -10.86 -11.91 31.48
C THR A 25 -11.53 -13.28 31.43
N LEU A 26 -11.66 -13.97 32.58
CA LEU A 26 -12.41 -15.22 32.65
C LEU A 26 -13.88 -15.05 32.26
N GLU A 27 -14.53 -13.99 32.73
CA GLU A 27 -15.92 -13.68 32.38
C GLU A 27 -16.06 -13.30 30.91
N TYR A 28 -15.14 -12.51 30.38
CA TYR A 28 -15.11 -12.10 28.98
C TYR A 28 -15.05 -13.31 28.03
N VAL A 29 -14.18 -14.29 28.31
CA VAL A 29 -14.07 -15.52 27.50
C VAL A 29 -15.37 -16.32 27.54
N LYS A 30 -16.02 -16.43 28.72
CA LYS A 30 -17.33 -17.11 28.83
C LYS A 30 -18.40 -16.43 28.00
N LEU A 31 -18.43 -15.09 27.99
CA LEU A 31 -19.41 -14.30 27.26
C LEU A 31 -19.14 -14.25 25.74
N ASN A 32 -17.91 -14.56 25.30
CA ASN A 32 -17.50 -14.46 23.91
C ASN A 32 -16.88 -15.79 23.42
N PRO A 33 -17.66 -16.89 23.33
CA PRO A 33 -17.14 -18.22 22.99
C PRO A 33 -16.54 -18.30 21.56
N ASN A 34 -16.92 -17.37 20.68
CA ASN A 34 -16.42 -17.27 19.32
C ASN A 34 -15.27 -16.27 19.17
N PHE A 35 -14.68 -15.80 20.26
CA PHE A 35 -13.55 -14.88 20.20
C PHE A 35 -12.38 -15.55 19.45
N ASN A 36 -12.00 -14.95 18.33
CA ASN A 36 -10.88 -15.42 17.53
C ASN A 36 -9.63 -14.60 17.89
N GLU A 37 -8.76 -15.17 18.71
CA GLU A 37 -7.49 -14.55 19.14
C GLU A 37 -6.58 -14.18 17.96
N ARG A 38 -6.71 -14.87 16.82
CA ARG A 38 -5.93 -14.61 15.60
C ARG A 38 -6.55 -13.53 14.72
N ASN A 39 -7.76 -13.06 15.04
CA ASN A 39 -8.40 -12.01 14.27
C ASN A 39 -7.76 -10.66 14.61
N ILE A 40 -6.83 -10.21 13.78
CA ILE A 40 -6.16 -8.92 13.97
C ILE A 40 -7.07 -7.81 13.43
N PRO A 41 -7.61 -6.91 14.28
CA PRO A 41 -8.53 -5.88 13.84
C PRO A 41 -7.87 -4.94 12.83
N MET A 42 -8.62 -4.58 11.79
CA MET A 42 -8.20 -3.59 10.80
C MET A 42 -8.54 -2.19 11.29
N THR A 43 -7.65 -1.60 12.10
CA THR A 43 -7.83 -0.24 12.62
C THR A 43 -7.47 0.82 11.56
N LYS A 44 -8.00 2.04 11.71
CA LYS A 44 -7.62 3.18 10.86
C LYS A 44 -6.11 3.41 10.86
N THR A 45 -5.46 3.29 12.02
CA THR A 45 -4.00 3.41 12.16
C THR A 45 -3.27 2.31 11.40
N LYS A 46 -3.69 1.05 11.51
CA LYS A 46 -3.09 -0.06 10.77
C LYS A 46 -3.24 0.14 9.25
N LEU A 47 -4.41 0.58 8.81
CA LEU A 47 -4.66 0.93 7.41
C LEU A 47 -3.76 2.09 6.94
N MET A 48 -3.61 3.14 7.75
CA MET A 48 -2.70 4.25 7.48
C MET A 48 -1.25 3.79 7.41
N MET A 49 -0.80 2.89 8.28
CA MET A 49 0.57 2.36 8.25
C MET A 49 0.82 1.53 6.99
N ILE A 50 -0.11 0.63 6.64
CA ILE A 50 -0.05 -0.14 5.39
C ILE A 50 0.01 0.81 4.19
N ASN A 51 -0.80 1.87 4.20
CA ASN A 51 -0.88 2.81 3.09
C ASN A 51 0.23 3.89 3.09
N ARG A 52 0.94 4.09 4.20
CA ARG A 52 1.99 5.12 4.34
C ARG A 52 3.13 4.90 3.36
N ASP A 53 3.46 3.64 3.14
CA ASP A 53 4.53 3.18 2.25
C ASP A 53 3.97 2.61 0.95
N ASN A 54 2.69 2.86 0.64
CA ASN A 54 2.13 2.41 -0.64
C ASN A 54 2.91 3.06 -1.77
N ASN A 55 3.51 2.20 -2.59
CA ASN A 55 4.14 2.60 -3.83
C ASN A 55 3.08 3.31 -4.70
N LEU A 56 3.35 4.57 -5.02
CA LEU A 56 2.44 5.43 -5.79
C LEU A 56 2.11 4.84 -7.16
N VAL A 57 3.03 4.05 -7.72
CA VAL A 57 2.82 3.33 -8.97
C VAL A 57 1.77 2.22 -8.79
N TYR A 58 1.76 1.54 -7.64
CA TYR A 58 0.80 0.48 -7.35
C TYR A 58 -0.59 1.07 -7.13
N GLN A 59 -0.66 2.20 -6.43
CA GLN A 59 -1.91 2.94 -6.27
C GLN A 59 -2.47 3.40 -7.62
N PHE A 60 -1.63 3.97 -8.47
CA PHE A 60 -2.01 4.35 -9.83
C PHE A 60 -2.58 3.17 -10.64
N ILE A 61 -1.92 2.02 -10.61
CA ILE A 61 -2.38 0.82 -11.33
C ILE A 61 -3.73 0.34 -10.80
N LYS A 62 -3.86 0.29 -9.47
CA LYS A 62 -5.08 -0.13 -8.80
C LYS A 62 -6.27 0.74 -9.20
N GLU A 63 -6.10 2.05 -9.11
CA GLU A 63 -7.17 3.01 -9.40
C GLU A 63 -7.51 3.08 -10.88
N LYS A 64 -6.50 3.12 -11.74
CA LYS A 64 -6.73 3.40 -13.16
C LYS A 64 -7.08 2.14 -13.96
N TYR A 65 -6.50 0.99 -13.63
CA TYR A 65 -6.61 -0.22 -14.44
C TYR A 65 -7.39 -1.33 -13.75
N ILE A 66 -7.16 -1.59 -12.46
CA ILE A 66 -7.84 -2.68 -11.76
C ILE A 66 -9.30 -2.35 -11.49
N TYR A 67 -9.59 -1.20 -10.84
CA TYR A 67 -10.97 -0.82 -10.54
C TYR A 67 -11.84 -0.62 -11.78
N ASN A 68 -11.25 -0.15 -12.88
CA ASN A 68 -11.95 0.07 -14.13
C ASN A 68 -11.93 -1.16 -15.05
N SER A 69 -11.32 -2.28 -14.64
CA SER A 69 -11.14 -3.49 -15.45
C SER A 69 -10.52 -3.22 -16.84
N ILE A 70 -9.59 -2.27 -16.91
CA ILE A 70 -8.92 -1.87 -18.16
C ILE A 70 -7.68 -2.75 -18.36
N GLY A 71 -7.62 -3.42 -19.50
CA GLY A 71 -6.43 -4.17 -19.92
C GLY A 71 -5.23 -3.24 -20.18
N LEU A 72 -4.03 -3.71 -19.87
CA LEU A 72 -2.79 -2.94 -20.03
C LEU A 72 -2.08 -3.31 -21.34
N ASP A 73 -2.56 -2.77 -22.46
CA ASP A 73 -1.85 -2.84 -23.75
C ASP A 73 -1.52 -1.44 -24.27
N VAL A 74 -0.55 -0.80 -23.63
CA VAL A 74 -0.12 0.58 -23.95
C VAL A 74 1.40 0.66 -24.07
N ALA A 75 1.86 1.58 -24.92
CA ALA A 75 3.28 1.88 -25.03
C ALA A 75 3.84 2.41 -23.69
N SER A 76 5.07 2.03 -23.34
CA SER A 76 5.67 2.38 -22.05
C SER A 76 5.80 3.89 -21.83
N SER A 77 6.04 4.66 -22.88
CA SER A 77 6.09 6.12 -22.83
C SER A 77 4.72 6.72 -22.48
N TYR A 78 3.66 6.25 -23.14
CA TYR A 78 2.28 6.65 -22.84
C TYR A 78 1.89 6.27 -21.42
N PHE A 79 2.28 5.08 -20.98
CA PHE A 79 1.98 4.57 -19.65
C PHE A 79 2.61 5.44 -18.54
N TYR A 80 3.88 5.79 -18.70
CA TYR A 80 4.57 6.68 -17.75
C TYR A 80 4.03 8.12 -17.78
N ASN A 81 3.70 8.66 -18.95
CA ASN A 81 3.08 10.00 -19.03
C ASN A 81 1.71 10.02 -18.34
N THR A 82 0.90 8.98 -18.55
CA THR A 82 -0.39 8.81 -17.90
C THR A 82 -0.28 8.74 -16.38
N PHE A 83 0.79 8.10 -15.88
CA PHE A 83 1.12 8.09 -14.46
C PHE A 83 1.47 9.49 -13.94
N LYS A 84 2.30 10.24 -14.67
CA LYS A 84 2.64 11.62 -14.27
C LYS A 84 1.40 12.52 -14.17
N ASP A 85 0.49 12.42 -15.14
CA ASP A 85 -0.74 13.21 -15.14
C ASP A 85 -1.62 12.85 -13.94
N TRP A 86 -1.80 11.55 -13.69
CA TRP A 86 -2.53 11.07 -12.50
C TRP A 86 -1.86 11.52 -11.20
N PHE A 87 -0.53 11.44 -11.11
CA PHE A 87 0.23 11.86 -9.93
C PHE A 87 0.02 13.35 -9.65
N TYR A 88 0.10 14.20 -10.68
CA TYR A 88 -0.11 15.64 -10.52
C TYR A 88 -1.53 15.98 -10.04
N ILE A 89 -2.53 15.32 -10.61
CA ILE A 89 -3.95 15.54 -10.27
C ILE A 89 -4.27 15.06 -8.86
N GLN A 90 -3.85 13.84 -8.50
CA GLN A 90 -4.28 13.18 -7.26
C GLN A 90 -3.43 13.55 -6.05
N ILE A 91 -2.11 13.68 -6.23
CA ILE A 91 -1.20 13.85 -5.10
C ILE A 91 -0.99 15.32 -4.76
N ASN A 92 -1.20 16.25 -5.72
CA ASN A 92 -1.18 17.72 -5.60
C ASN A 92 -0.46 18.30 -4.37
N THR A 93 0.74 17.82 -4.09
CA THR A 93 1.52 18.22 -2.93
C THR A 93 2.71 18.96 -3.49
N LYS A 94 2.75 20.27 -3.23
CA LYS A 94 3.79 21.20 -3.69
C LYS A 94 5.24 20.72 -3.42
N ASN A 95 5.41 19.70 -2.58
CA ASN A 95 6.70 19.23 -2.08
C ASN A 95 7.05 17.76 -2.44
N LYS A 96 6.15 16.99 -3.09
CA LYS A 96 6.43 15.58 -3.42
C LYS A 96 6.80 15.43 -4.90
N LYS A 97 8.05 15.04 -5.17
CA LYS A 97 8.50 14.77 -6.54
C LYS A 97 7.84 13.50 -7.07
N SER A 98 7.40 13.54 -8.33
CA SER A 98 6.94 12.34 -9.03
C SER A 98 8.09 11.34 -9.14
N PRO A 99 7.84 10.03 -8.96
CA PRO A 99 8.80 8.99 -9.31
C PRO A 99 9.36 9.20 -10.71
N THR A 100 10.66 9.01 -10.87
CA THR A 100 11.37 9.01 -12.14
C THR A 100 10.93 7.84 -13.02
N ILE A 101 11.24 7.89 -14.31
CA ILE A 101 10.93 6.80 -15.24
C ILE A 101 11.61 5.48 -14.85
N GLN A 102 12.77 5.55 -14.19
CA GLN A 102 13.51 4.38 -13.71
C GLN A 102 12.81 3.75 -12.51
N GLU A 103 12.45 4.57 -11.50
CA GLU A 103 11.69 4.12 -10.32
C GLU A 103 10.33 3.54 -10.73
N PHE A 104 9.64 4.21 -11.66
CA PHE A 104 8.40 3.71 -12.25
C PHE A 104 8.62 2.36 -12.92
N THR A 105 9.59 2.25 -13.81
CA THR A 105 9.86 0.99 -14.54
C THR A 105 10.25 -0.14 -13.59
N CYS A 106 10.99 0.15 -12.51
CA CYS A 106 11.32 -0.84 -11.48
C CYS A 106 10.07 -1.36 -10.78
N ALA A 107 9.20 -0.46 -10.32
CA ALA A 107 7.94 -0.82 -9.68
C ALA A 107 7.01 -1.63 -10.61
N ILE A 108 6.94 -1.26 -11.90
CA ILE A 108 6.18 -2.03 -12.90
C ILE A 108 6.75 -3.46 -13.04
N LYS A 109 8.08 -3.62 -13.07
CA LYS A 109 8.72 -4.94 -13.14
C LYS A 109 8.48 -5.78 -11.89
N GLU A 110 8.48 -5.19 -10.70
CA GLU A 110 8.16 -5.88 -9.44
C GLU A 110 6.74 -6.47 -9.45
N LEU A 111 5.82 -5.86 -10.19
CA LEU A 111 4.47 -6.38 -10.43
C LEU A 111 4.40 -7.44 -11.54
N GLY A 112 5.53 -7.86 -12.10
CA GLY A 112 5.59 -8.83 -13.20
C GLY A 112 5.15 -8.26 -14.56
N LEU A 113 4.94 -6.94 -14.66
CA LEU A 113 4.58 -6.28 -15.90
C LEU A 113 5.85 -5.97 -16.70
N ASN A 114 6.01 -6.61 -17.85
CA ASN A 114 7.15 -6.34 -18.73
C ASN A 114 6.75 -5.36 -19.83
N PRO A 115 7.43 -4.21 -19.96
CA PRO A 115 7.18 -3.31 -21.07
C PRO A 115 7.51 -4.01 -22.40
N LYS A 116 6.60 -3.93 -23.37
CA LYS A 116 6.88 -4.34 -24.77
C LYS A 116 7.98 -3.43 -25.32
N GLN A 117 9.24 -3.83 -25.19
CA GLN A 117 10.35 -3.11 -25.80
C GLN A 117 10.28 -3.28 -27.32
N LYS A 118 9.98 -2.20 -28.03
CA LYS A 118 10.18 -2.14 -29.48
C LYS A 118 11.69 -2.07 -29.72
N ARG A 119 12.30 -3.14 -30.25
CA ARG A 119 13.72 -3.10 -30.64
C ARG A 119 13.89 -2.03 -31.72
N VAL A 120 14.84 -1.13 -31.53
CA VAL A 120 15.31 -0.19 -32.56
C VAL A 120 16.08 -1.03 -33.60
N GLY A 121 15.36 -1.70 -34.49
CA GLY A 121 15.92 -2.63 -35.47
C GLY A 121 14.96 -3.01 -36.59
N ASP A 122 13.65 -3.02 -36.34
CA ASP A 122 12.67 -3.51 -37.33
C ASP A 122 12.29 -2.50 -38.43
N GLN A 123 13.07 -1.42 -38.62
CA GLN A 123 12.80 -0.41 -39.64
C GLN A 123 13.58 -0.57 -40.96
N LYS A 124 14.39 -1.62 -41.13
CA LYS A 124 15.28 -1.76 -42.31
C LYS A 124 14.97 -2.91 -43.28
N ASN A 125 13.82 -3.59 -43.19
CA ASN A 125 13.50 -4.66 -44.16
C ASN A 125 12.51 -4.29 -45.29
N ASN A 126 11.94 -3.08 -45.31
CA ASN A 126 11.00 -2.65 -46.37
C ASN A 126 11.51 -1.49 -47.23
N LYS A 127 12.81 -1.44 -47.53
CA LYS A 127 13.37 -0.57 -48.58
C LYS A 127 14.27 -1.36 -49.51
N LYS A 128 13.67 -2.23 -50.32
CA LYS A 128 14.11 -2.59 -51.68
C LYS A 128 13.07 -3.55 -52.26
N MET A 129 12.12 -3.01 -53.01
CA MET A 129 11.53 -3.61 -54.22
C MET A 129 10.58 -2.58 -54.82
N GLN A 130 11.12 -1.75 -55.70
CA GLN A 130 10.60 -1.32 -57.00
C GLN A 130 11.45 -0.16 -57.52
#